data_AF-A0A0Q9AMJ8-F1
#
_entry.id   AF-A0A0Q9AMJ8-F1
#
_cell.length_a   1.000
_cell.length_b   1.000
_cell.length_c   1.000
_cell.angle_alpha   90.00
_cell.angle_beta   90.00
_cell.angle_gamma   90.00
#
_symmetry.space_group_name_H-M   'P 1'
#
loop_
_entity.id
_entity.type
_entity.pdbx_description
1 polymer ?
#
loop_
_entity_poly.entity_id
_entity_poly.type
_entity_poly.pdbx_seq_one_letter_code
_entity_poly.pdbx_strand_id
1 'polypeptide(L)'
;MSWTRPLPAALAVSALLLTGSAGCASGDGLGQGTAASPSPVGKVLDHTDDDGRHYRQVARKGAPEVGVEVQPDGSGGWDVRLKLANFRFSPTGAPQRAVTGRGLARLYVDDLPVADLRTLAYRIPAGYLPHGTHHVTARLYADDATVWAVEGKPVEATADVTASESSAASAVPPGGLLAGSPTGSPTGPPTGSPSP
;
A
#
# COMPACT_ATOMS: atom_id res chain seq x y z
N MET A 1 37.27 -23.72 4.66
CA MET A 1 37.69 -24.95 3.96
C MET A 1 37.66 -24.65 2.48
N SER A 2 38.84 -24.54 1.88
CA SER A 2 39.07 -24.20 0.48
C SER A 2 39.09 -25.48 -0.36
N TRP A 3 38.23 -25.57 -1.36
CA TRP A 3 38.31 -26.64 -2.36
C TRP A 3 38.21 -26.03 -3.75
N THR A 4 39.35 -26.02 -4.44
CA THR A 4 39.49 -25.75 -5.87
C THR A 4 40.04 -27.01 -6.52
N ARG A 5 39.43 -27.49 -7.62
CA ARG A 5 40.05 -28.37 -8.65
C ARG A 5 39.03 -28.68 -9.78
N PRO A 6 39.47 -29.08 -10.99
CA PRO A 6 39.50 -28.17 -12.16
C PRO A 6 38.73 -28.69 -13.39
N LEU A 7 38.58 -27.81 -14.39
CA LEU A 7 38.02 -28.05 -15.73
C LEU A 7 38.99 -28.85 -16.62
N PRO A 8 38.51 -29.78 -17.47
CA PRO A 8 39.24 -30.23 -18.65
C PRO A 8 38.81 -29.46 -19.91
N ALA A 9 39.83 -28.98 -20.63
CA ALA A 9 39.73 -28.47 -21.98
C ALA A 9 39.55 -29.63 -22.99
N ALA A 10 38.70 -29.44 -23.99
CA ALA A 10 38.72 -30.24 -25.21
C ALA A 10 38.56 -29.31 -26.41
N LEU A 11 39.68 -29.12 -27.11
CA LEU A 11 39.79 -28.55 -28.44
C LEU A 11 39.13 -29.48 -29.45
N ALA A 12 38.25 -28.94 -30.30
CA ALA A 12 37.90 -29.54 -31.57
C ALA A 12 37.97 -28.46 -32.66
N VAL A 13 39.09 -28.49 -33.37
CA VAL A 13 39.33 -27.75 -34.60
C VAL A 13 38.57 -28.46 -35.72
N SER A 14 37.79 -27.73 -36.51
CA SER A 14 37.35 -28.17 -37.83
C SER A 14 37.28 -26.96 -38.75
N ALA A 15 38.28 -26.86 -39.62
CA ALA A 15 38.27 -26.00 -40.79
C ALA A 15 37.80 -26.85 -41.97
N LEU A 16 36.82 -26.37 -42.74
CA LEU A 16 36.65 -26.75 -44.15
C LEU A 16 35.89 -25.63 -44.92
N LEU A 17 36.69 -24.82 -45.63
CA LEU A 17 36.57 -24.35 -47.02
C LEU A 17 35.20 -23.93 -47.62
N LEU A 18 35.11 -22.62 -47.87
CA LEU A 18 34.67 -21.89 -49.09
C LEU A 18 33.63 -22.51 -50.06
N THR A 19 32.48 -21.84 -50.17
CA THR A 19 31.86 -21.48 -51.47
C THR A 19 31.19 -20.10 -51.37
N GLY A 20 31.74 -19.13 -52.10
CA GLY A 20 31.15 -17.80 -52.27
C GLY A 20 30.05 -17.79 -53.33
N SER A 21 28.99 -17.02 -53.08
CA SER A 21 28.01 -16.62 -54.09
C SER A 21 27.95 -15.09 -54.08
N ALA A 22 28.39 -14.47 -55.17
CA ALA A 22 28.19 -13.06 -55.42
C ALA A 22 26.71 -12.84 -55.79
N GLY A 23 26.03 -11.96 -55.05
CA GLY A 23 24.70 -11.49 -55.38
C GLY A 23 24.63 -9.99 -55.08
N CYS A 24 24.76 -9.17 -56.12
CA CYS A 24 24.39 -7.76 -56.09
C CYS A 24 22.96 -7.63 -56.60
N ALA A 25 22.04 -7.08 -55.80
CA ALA A 25 20.93 -6.27 -56.30
C ALA A 25 20.29 -5.48 -55.15
N SER A 26 20.21 -4.17 -55.37
CA SER A 26 19.67 -3.14 -54.49
C SER A 26 18.21 -3.37 -54.10
N GLY A 27 17.87 -2.96 -52.87
CA GLY A 27 16.50 -2.76 -52.41
C GLY A 27 16.51 -1.73 -51.29
N ASP A 28 15.85 -0.61 -51.55
CA ASP A 28 15.85 0.63 -50.79
C ASP A 28 15.52 0.51 -49.30
N GLY A 29 16.03 1.48 -48.54
CA GLY A 29 15.94 1.56 -47.10
C GLY A 29 14.51 1.49 -46.58
N LEU A 30 14.21 0.40 -45.89
CA LEU A 30 13.31 0.46 -44.76
C LEU A 30 14.17 0.85 -43.56
N GLY A 31 14.12 2.14 -43.23
CA GLY A 31 14.56 2.61 -41.94
C GLY A 31 13.98 1.66 -40.90
N GLN A 32 14.86 0.87 -40.29
CA GLN A 32 14.59 0.15 -39.07
C GLN A 32 14.40 1.25 -38.02
N GLY A 33 13.21 1.86 -38.05
CA GLY A 33 12.62 2.37 -36.84
C GLY A 33 12.63 1.17 -35.93
N THR A 34 13.59 1.15 -35.01
CA THR A 34 13.46 0.42 -33.77
C THR A 34 12.18 0.96 -33.17
N ALA A 35 11.04 0.41 -33.61
CA ALA A 35 9.81 0.44 -32.86
C ALA A 35 10.28 -0.07 -31.52
N ALA A 36 10.41 0.86 -30.57
CA ALA A 36 10.82 0.55 -29.22
C ALA A 36 9.86 -0.57 -28.82
N SER A 37 10.38 -1.81 -28.81
CA SER A 37 9.60 -2.97 -28.41
C SER A 37 9.03 -2.55 -27.06
N PRO A 38 7.70 -2.51 -26.88
CA PRO A 38 7.15 -2.11 -25.60
C PRO A 38 7.82 -3.03 -24.60
N SER A 39 8.68 -2.46 -23.75
CA SER A 39 9.35 -3.24 -22.72
C SER A 39 8.26 -4.03 -22.04
N PRO A 40 8.31 -5.37 -22.03
CA PRO A 40 7.22 -6.16 -21.50
C PRO A 40 6.92 -5.62 -20.10
N VAL A 41 5.64 -5.40 -19.81
CA VAL A 41 5.13 -4.82 -18.56
C VAL A 41 5.32 -5.84 -17.42
N GLY A 42 6.51 -6.43 -17.31
CA GLY A 42 6.81 -7.60 -16.52
C GLY A 42 6.34 -8.93 -17.13
N LYS A 43 6.86 -10.02 -16.55
CA LYS A 43 6.45 -11.41 -16.81
C LYS A 43 5.37 -11.80 -15.80
N VAL A 44 4.27 -12.39 -16.25
CA VAL A 44 3.28 -13.00 -15.35
C VAL A 44 3.82 -14.36 -14.88
N LEU A 45 3.78 -14.59 -13.57
CA LEU A 45 4.25 -15.81 -12.92
C LEU A 45 3.07 -16.78 -12.71
N ASP A 46 3.38 -18.07 -12.67
CA ASP A 46 2.35 -19.12 -12.58
C ASP A 46 1.72 -19.23 -11.19
N HIS A 47 2.40 -18.76 -10.14
CA HIS A 47 1.86 -18.73 -8.78
C HIS A 47 0.98 -17.49 -8.55
N THR A 48 0.16 -17.56 -7.51
CA THR A 48 -0.80 -16.54 -7.11
C THR A 48 -0.63 -16.16 -5.64
N ASP A 49 -1.24 -15.05 -5.22
CA ASP A 49 -1.53 -14.82 -3.80
C ASP A 49 -2.75 -15.62 -3.34
N ASP A 50 -3.13 -15.37 -2.08
CA ASP A 50 -4.29 -15.96 -1.40
C ASP A 50 -5.63 -15.61 -2.05
N ASP A 51 -5.69 -14.49 -2.79
CA ASP A 51 -6.86 -14.06 -3.59
C ASP A 51 -6.89 -14.72 -4.99
N GLY A 52 -5.92 -15.58 -5.31
CA GLY A 52 -5.80 -16.22 -6.62
C GLY A 52 -5.30 -15.28 -7.73
N ARG A 53 -4.64 -14.18 -7.39
CA ARG A 53 -4.11 -13.19 -8.34
C ARG A 53 -2.67 -13.53 -8.72
N HIS A 54 -2.43 -13.67 -10.02
CA HIS A 54 -1.08 -13.93 -10.53
C HIS A 54 -0.13 -12.77 -10.30
N TYR A 55 1.14 -13.10 -10.06
CA TYR A 55 2.19 -12.11 -9.85
C TYR A 55 2.76 -11.63 -11.18
N ARG A 56 3.08 -10.35 -11.27
CA ARG A 56 3.70 -9.69 -12.43
C ARG A 56 5.09 -9.21 -12.05
N GLN A 57 6.07 -10.01 -12.42
CA GLN A 57 7.49 -9.79 -12.17
C GLN A 57 8.04 -8.64 -13.01
N VAL A 58 8.52 -7.58 -12.36
CA VAL A 58 9.29 -6.51 -12.99
C VAL A 58 10.74 -6.49 -12.53
N ALA A 59 11.62 -5.82 -13.26
CA ALA A 59 12.99 -5.64 -12.83
C ALA A 59 13.05 -4.75 -11.57
N ARG A 60 13.97 -5.05 -10.64
CA ARG A 60 14.17 -4.25 -9.42
C ARG A 60 14.42 -2.77 -9.72
N LYS A 61 15.16 -2.47 -10.78
CA LYS A 61 15.44 -1.09 -11.19
C LYS A 61 14.16 -0.42 -11.69
N GLY A 62 13.68 0.58 -10.95
CA GLY A 62 12.46 1.32 -11.31
C GLY A 62 11.17 0.54 -11.04
N ALA A 63 11.22 -0.50 -10.21
CA ALA A 63 10.03 -1.18 -9.74
C ALA A 63 9.11 -0.22 -8.96
N PRO A 64 7.79 -0.43 -9.01
CA PRO A 64 6.88 0.26 -8.10
C PRO A 64 7.20 -0.13 -6.66
N GLU A 65 6.99 0.80 -5.74
CA GLU A 65 7.21 0.62 -4.31
C GLU A 65 6.05 1.26 -3.54
N VAL A 66 5.72 0.67 -2.39
CA VAL A 66 4.74 1.19 -1.44
C VAL A 66 5.33 1.13 -0.03
N GLY A 67 5.05 2.16 0.76
CA GLY A 67 5.18 2.16 2.21
C GLY A 67 3.82 2.48 2.83
N VAL A 68 3.58 1.99 4.04
CA VAL A 68 2.36 2.24 4.80
C VAL A 68 2.71 2.79 6.18
N GLU A 69 2.00 3.84 6.59
CA GLU A 69 2.05 4.40 7.93
C GLU A 69 0.64 4.38 8.49
N VAL A 70 0.49 3.96 9.73
CA VAL A 70 -0.82 3.88 10.39
C VAL A 70 -0.71 4.56 11.75
N GLN A 71 -1.65 5.46 12.02
CA GLN A 71 -1.68 6.22 13.26
C GLN A 71 -3.10 6.21 13.85
N PRO A 72 -3.26 6.20 15.17
CA PRO A 72 -4.57 6.38 15.78
C PRO A 72 -5.21 7.70 15.34
N ASP A 73 -6.50 7.68 15.03
CA ASP A 73 -7.28 8.89 14.80
C ASP A 73 -7.90 9.40 16.12
N GLY A 74 -8.23 10.69 16.19
CA GLY A 74 -8.79 11.32 17.40
C GLY A 74 -10.21 10.83 17.79
N SER A 75 -10.84 9.97 16.99
CA SER A 75 -12.16 9.37 17.25
C SER A 75 -12.08 7.87 17.58
N GLY A 76 -10.90 7.32 17.81
CA GLY A 76 -10.70 5.90 18.13
C GLY A 76 -10.64 4.96 16.92
N GLY A 77 -10.55 5.50 15.70
CA GLY A 77 -10.17 4.77 14.50
C GLY A 77 -8.68 4.89 14.19
N TRP A 78 -8.31 4.64 12.94
CA TRP A 78 -6.91 4.71 12.48
C TRP A 78 -6.82 5.39 11.11
N ASP A 79 -5.90 6.34 11.00
CA ASP A 79 -5.52 6.98 9.75
C ASP A 79 -4.37 6.21 9.09
N VAL A 80 -4.62 5.70 7.89
CA VAL A 80 -3.65 5.01 7.04
C VAL A 80 -3.14 5.99 5.98
N ARG A 81 -1.81 6.08 5.83
CA ARG A 81 -1.13 6.89 4.82
C ARG A 81 -0.19 6.03 4.00
N LEU A 82 -0.30 6.11 2.69
CA LEU A 82 0.57 5.43 1.74
C LEU A 82 1.67 6.36 1.24
N LYS A 83 2.87 5.82 1.12
CA LYS A 83 4.00 6.44 0.42
C LYS A 83 4.28 5.61 -0.82
N LEU A 84 4.35 6.23 -1.99
CA LEU A 84 4.51 5.53 -3.27
C LEU A 84 5.76 6.02 -3.98
N ALA A 85 6.49 5.12 -4.62
CA ALA A 85 7.55 5.44 -5.56
C ALA A 85 7.40 4.61 -6.83
N ASN A 86 7.72 5.22 -7.99
CA ASN A 86 7.54 4.62 -9.33
C ASN A 86 6.15 4.02 -9.58
N PHE A 87 5.13 4.52 -8.87
CA PHE A 87 3.77 4.05 -8.96
C PHE A 87 2.78 5.22 -8.98
N ARG A 88 1.74 5.09 -9.79
CA ARG A 88 0.65 6.06 -9.92
C ARG A 88 -0.68 5.33 -9.93
N PHE A 89 -1.62 5.81 -9.12
CA PHE A 89 -2.99 5.33 -9.17
C PHE A 89 -3.63 5.57 -10.54
N SER A 90 -4.29 4.54 -11.05
CA SER A 90 -5.16 4.63 -12.21
C SER A 90 -6.53 5.16 -11.78
N PRO A 91 -7.19 6.01 -12.60
CA PRO A 91 -8.54 6.48 -12.29
C PRO A 91 -9.53 5.32 -12.25
N THR A 92 -10.68 5.56 -11.64
CA THR A 92 -11.81 4.62 -11.70
C THR A 92 -12.22 4.38 -13.14
N GLY A 93 -12.48 3.12 -13.51
CA GLY A 93 -12.84 2.73 -14.88
C GLY A 93 -11.67 2.71 -15.87
N ALA A 94 -10.42 2.76 -15.40
CA ALA A 94 -9.27 2.55 -16.27
C ALA A 94 -9.37 1.18 -16.98
N PRO A 95 -8.89 1.08 -18.24
CA PRO A 95 -8.88 -0.19 -18.97
C PRO A 95 -8.16 -1.28 -18.18
N GLN A 96 -8.70 -2.50 -18.20
CA GLN A 96 -8.09 -3.66 -17.54
C GLN A 96 -6.86 -4.15 -18.31
N ARG A 97 -5.76 -3.42 -18.19
CA ARG A 97 -4.49 -3.70 -18.85
C ARG A 97 -3.34 -3.22 -17.98
N ALA A 98 -2.36 -4.09 -17.74
CA ALA A 98 -1.14 -3.68 -17.05
C ALA A 98 -0.38 -2.58 -17.81
N VAL A 99 -0.01 -1.54 -17.08
CA VAL A 99 0.94 -0.50 -17.47
C VAL A 99 1.94 -0.37 -16.33
N THR A 100 3.24 -0.36 -16.63
CA THR A 100 4.29 -0.34 -15.60
C THR A 100 4.08 0.77 -14.60
N GLY A 101 4.07 0.44 -13.31
CA GLY A 101 3.90 1.42 -12.23
C GLY A 101 2.52 2.05 -12.18
N ARG A 102 1.47 1.36 -12.66
CA ARG A 102 0.08 1.85 -12.62
C ARG A 102 -0.83 0.81 -12.01
N GLY A 103 -1.92 1.29 -11.40
CA GLY A 103 -3.03 0.47 -10.94
C GLY A 103 -3.64 0.97 -9.64
N LEU A 104 -3.84 0.09 -8.67
CA LEU A 104 -4.41 0.40 -7.35
C LEU A 104 -3.59 -0.22 -6.21
N ALA A 105 -3.81 0.24 -4.99
CA ALA A 105 -3.30 -0.41 -3.79
C ALA A 105 -4.48 -1.08 -3.09
N ARG A 106 -4.35 -2.34 -2.70
CA ARG A 106 -5.32 -3.00 -1.84
C ARG A 106 -4.80 -2.98 -0.41
N LEU A 107 -5.64 -2.58 0.52
CA LEU A 107 -5.37 -2.58 1.94
C LEU A 107 -5.92 -3.86 2.57
N TYR A 108 -5.14 -4.47 3.45
CA TYR A 108 -5.49 -5.64 4.23
C TYR A 108 -5.30 -5.35 5.72
N VAL A 109 -6.08 -6.03 6.54
CA VAL A 109 -5.91 -6.13 7.99
C VAL A 109 -5.87 -7.61 8.31
N ASP A 110 -4.77 -8.09 8.89
CA ASP A 110 -4.55 -9.52 9.20
C ASP A 110 -4.89 -10.41 8.00
N ASP A 111 -4.32 -10.08 6.85
CA ASP A 111 -4.50 -10.77 5.55
C ASP A 111 -5.93 -10.72 4.97
N LEU A 112 -6.88 -10.05 5.61
CA LEU A 112 -8.23 -9.85 5.09
C LEU A 112 -8.34 -8.53 4.31
N PRO A 113 -8.86 -8.55 3.06
CA PRO A 113 -8.96 -7.34 2.25
C PRO A 113 -10.01 -6.37 2.82
N VAL A 114 -9.63 -5.11 2.98
CA VAL A 114 -10.46 -4.05 3.56
C VAL A 114 -10.93 -3.06 2.50
N ALA A 115 -10.03 -2.62 1.61
CA ALA A 115 -10.34 -1.58 0.63
C ALA A 115 -9.41 -1.60 -0.59
N ASP A 116 -9.96 -1.27 -1.76
CA ASP A 116 -9.19 -0.94 -2.97
C ASP A 116 -9.01 0.58 -3.06
N LEU A 117 -7.78 1.03 -2.91
CA LEU A 117 -7.39 2.43 -2.79
C LEU A 117 -6.85 2.98 -4.12
N ARG A 118 -7.38 4.15 -4.48
CA ARG A 118 -6.86 5.02 -5.56
C ARG A 118 -6.41 6.39 -5.01
N THR A 119 -6.20 6.45 -3.71
CA THR A 119 -5.83 7.62 -2.92
C THR A 119 -4.71 7.25 -1.96
N LEU A 120 -3.97 8.24 -1.48
CA LEU A 120 -2.87 8.04 -0.53
C LEU A 120 -3.32 7.92 0.92
N ALA A 121 -4.59 8.20 1.21
CA ALA A 121 -5.13 8.17 2.56
C ALA A 121 -6.38 7.28 2.60
N TYR A 122 -6.51 6.56 3.71
CA TYR A 122 -7.68 5.77 4.05
C TYR A 122 -7.90 5.83 5.56
N ARG A 123 -9.16 5.77 6.01
CA ARG A 123 -9.52 5.76 7.43
C ARG A 123 -10.17 4.44 7.78
N ILE A 124 -9.54 3.71 8.70
CA ILE A 124 -10.13 2.53 9.32
C ILE A 124 -11.04 3.04 10.45
N PRO A 125 -12.36 2.73 10.43
CA PRO A 125 -13.29 3.27 11.42
C PRO A 125 -13.04 2.69 12.82
N ALA A 126 -13.46 3.44 13.84
CA ALA A 126 -13.42 2.98 15.23
C ALA A 126 -14.18 1.66 15.39
N GLY A 127 -13.62 0.74 16.20
CA GLY A 127 -14.19 -0.59 16.44
C GLY A 127 -13.98 -1.60 15.31
N TYR A 128 -13.33 -1.22 14.19
CA TYR A 128 -12.99 -2.17 13.13
C TYR A 128 -11.87 -3.12 13.56
N LEU A 129 -10.87 -2.60 14.28
CA LEU A 129 -9.79 -3.40 14.86
C LEU A 129 -10.18 -3.82 16.28
N PRO A 130 -10.32 -5.12 16.57
CA PRO A 130 -10.46 -5.64 17.93
C PRO A 130 -9.28 -5.24 18.83
N HIS A 131 -9.35 -5.58 20.12
CA HIS A 131 -8.20 -5.39 20.99
C HIS A 131 -7.06 -6.34 20.62
N GLY A 132 -5.85 -5.79 20.53
CA GLY A 132 -4.65 -6.55 20.20
C GLY A 132 -3.79 -5.88 19.14
N THR A 133 -2.77 -6.60 18.70
CA THR A 133 -1.89 -6.18 17.61
C THR A 133 -2.41 -6.74 16.29
N HIS A 134 -2.54 -5.86 15.30
CA HIS A 134 -3.01 -6.16 13.96
C HIS A 134 -1.97 -5.73 12.93
N HIS A 135 -1.95 -6.41 11.79
CA HIS A 135 -1.05 -6.10 10.67
C HIS A 135 -1.84 -5.40 9.58
N VAL A 136 -1.45 -4.17 9.28
CA VAL A 136 -2.05 -3.40 8.18
C VAL A 136 -1.10 -3.47 6.98
N THR A 137 -1.52 -4.16 5.92
CA THR A 137 -0.70 -4.39 4.73
C THR A 137 -1.27 -3.64 3.53
N ALA A 138 -0.43 -2.92 2.80
CA ALA A 138 -0.78 -2.33 1.51
C ALA A 138 -0.03 -3.08 0.39
N ARG A 139 -0.75 -3.69 -0.56
CA ARG A 139 -0.19 -4.40 -1.71
C ARG A 139 -0.55 -3.70 -3.02
N LEU A 140 0.39 -3.60 -3.95
CA LEU A 140 0.16 -2.97 -5.25
C LEU A 140 -0.33 -3.96 -6.31
N TYR A 141 -1.36 -3.55 -7.02
CA TYR A 141 -1.98 -4.29 -8.12
C TYR A 141 -1.93 -3.47 -9.42
N ALA A 142 -1.73 -4.16 -10.54
CA ALA A 142 -1.92 -3.60 -11.87
C ALA A 142 -3.43 -3.51 -12.23
N ASP A 143 -3.77 -2.74 -13.25
CA ASP A 143 -5.16 -2.56 -13.70
C ASP A 143 -5.79 -3.86 -14.27
N ASP A 144 -4.98 -4.85 -14.66
CA ASP A 144 -5.44 -6.19 -15.05
C ASP A 144 -5.57 -7.16 -13.87
N ALA A 145 -5.52 -6.64 -12.64
CA ALA A 145 -5.59 -7.37 -11.36
C ALA A 145 -4.40 -8.29 -11.06
N THR A 146 -3.30 -8.23 -11.82
CA THR A 146 -2.05 -8.90 -11.42
C THR A 146 -1.37 -8.16 -10.28
N VAL A 147 -0.76 -8.89 -9.35
CA VAL A 147 0.02 -8.33 -8.23
C VAL A 147 1.36 -7.86 -8.77
N TRP A 148 1.76 -6.61 -8.51
CA TRP A 148 3.13 -6.19 -8.85
C TRP A 148 4.14 -6.97 -8.01
N ALA A 149 5.18 -7.50 -8.64
CA ALA A 149 6.18 -8.32 -7.94
C ALA A 149 7.62 -7.98 -8.34
N VAL A 150 8.54 -8.09 -7.38
CA VAL A 150 10.00 -7.95 -7.55
C VAL A 150 10.65 -9.20 -6.95
N GLU A 151 11.51 -9.88 -7.72
CA GLU A 151 12.19 -11.12 -7.29
C GLU A 151 11.23 -12.19 -6.74
N GLY A 152 10.07 -12.35 -7.37
CA GLY A 152 9.03 -13.33 -7.02
C GLY A 152 8.20 -12.94 -5.80
N LYS A 153 8.44 -11.77 -5.20
CA LYS A 153 7.72 -11.31 -4.02
C LYS A 153 6.74 -10.19 -4.37
N PRO A 154 5.56 -10.14 -3.73
CA PRO A 154 4.62 -9.04 -3.95
C PRO A 154 5.26 -7.71 -3.52
N VAL A 155 4.92 -6.65 -4.24
CA VAL A 155 5.25 -5.28 -3.84
C VAL A 155 4.21 -4.85 -2.81
N GLU A 156 4.59 -4.95 -1.55
CA GLU A 156 3.74 -4.61 -0.41
C GLU A 156 4.56 -4.05 0.76
N ALA A 157 3.87 -3.40 1.69
CA ALA A 157 4.42 -2.98 2.97
C ALA A 157 3.40 -3.22 4.09
N THR A 158 3.91 -3.55 5.27
CA THR A 158 3.10 -3.85 6.46
C THR A 158 3.51 -2.93 7.60
N ALA A 159 2.51 -2.45 8.36
CA ALA A 159 2.70 -1.76 9.62
C ALA A 159 1.90 -2.45 10.72
N ASP A 160 2.52 -2.60 11.89
CA ASP A 160 1.88 -3.16 13.07
C ASP A 160 1.15 -2.05 13.83
N VAL A 161 -0.08 -2.32 14.24
CA VAL A 161 -0.88 -1.41 15.07
C VAL A 161 -1.42 -2.14 16.27
N THR A 162 -1.40 -1.49 17.43
CA THR A 162 -1.97 -2.06 18.66
C THR A 162 -3.22 -1.28 19.05
N ALA A 163 -4.37 -1.93 18.91
CA ALA A 163 -5.66 -1.40 19.32
C ALA A 163 -5.92 -1.72 20.80
N SER A 164 -5.97 -0.65 21.59
CA SER A 164 -6.36 -0.67 23.00
C SER A 164 -7.70 0.04 23.16
N GLU A 165 -8.43 -0.25 24.23
CA GLU A 165 -9.59 0.57 24.58
C GLU A 165 -9.10 2.01 24.75
N SER A 166 -9.58 2.89 23.87
CA SER A 166 -9.34 4.31 24.00
C SER A 166 -10.05 4.77 25.27
N SER A 167 -9.29 4.85 26.37
CA SER A 167 -9.72 5.52 27.60
C SER A 167 -9.73 7.04 27.38
N ALA A 168 -10.48 7.51 26.38
CA ALA A 168 -10.89 8.90 26.27
C ALA A 168 -12.13 9.15 27.18
N ALA A 169 -12.01 8.75 28.45
CA ALA A 169 -12.97 9.02 29.51
C ALA A 169 -12.22 9.31 30.83
N SER A 170 -11.21 10.19 30.78
CA SER A 170 -10.61 10.80 31.97
C SER A 170 -10.01 12.16 31.61
N ALA A 171 -10.86 13.03 31.08
CA ALA A 171 -10.73 14.47 31.28
C ALA A 171 -12.09 14.99 31.76
N VAL A 172 -12.59 14.38 32.85
CA VAL A 172 -13.56 15.06 33.70
C VAL A 172 -12.75 16.10 34.47
N PRO A 173 -12.96 17.41 34.27
CA PRO A 173 -12.34 18.40 35.14
C PRO A 173 -12.82 18.13 36.57
N PRO A 174 -11.94 18.15 37.60
CA PRO A 174 -12.41 18.07 38.98
C PRO A 174 -13.39 19.23 39.24
N GLY A 175 -14.54 18.87 39.79
CA GLY A 175 -15.65 19.79 39.97
C GLY A 175 -15.26 21.06 40.72
N GLY A 176 -15.56 22.20 40.11
CA GLY A 176 -15.84 23.44 40.83
C GLY A 176 -17.25 23.36 41.40
N LEU A 177 -17.37 22.77 42.59
CA LEU A 177 -18.57 22.83 43.41
C LEU A 177 -18.88 24.30 43.75
N LEU A 178 -19.87 24.91 43.11
CA LEU A 178 -20.60 26.02 43.71
C LEU A 178 -21.78 25.43 44.48
N ALA A 179 -21.49 25.01 45.71
CA ALA A 179 -22.48 24.65 46.69
C ALA A 179 -23.34 25.88 47.02
N GLY A 180 -24.59 25.86 46.60
CA GLY A 180 -25.61 26.74 47.13
C GLY A 180 -25.88 26.37 48.58
N SER A 181 -25.73 27.35 49.48
CA SER A 181 -26.08 27.22 50.90
C SER A 181 -27.61 27.29 51.08
N PRO A 182 -28.25 26.33 51.78
CA PRO A 182 -29.57 26.53 52.35
C PRO A 182 -29.48 26.54 53.88
N THR A 183 -29.72 27.68 54.53
CA THR A 183 -30.00 27.70 55.98
C THR A 183 -30.82 28.94 56.34
N GLY A 184 -32.03 28.71 56.88
CA GLY A 184 -32.71 29.66 57.75
C GLY A 184 -34.17 29.97 57.40
N SER A 185 -35.10 29.33 58.09
CA SER A 185 -36.47 29.80 58.36
C SER A 185 -36.73 29.55 59.86
N PRO A 186 -37.78 30.08 60.51
CA PRO A 186 -38.44 31.40 60.47
C PRO A 186 -38.50 32.04 61.89
N THR A 187 -39.20 33.18 62.07
CA THR A 187 -40.04 33.59 63.24
C THR A 187 -39.85 35.06 63.70
N GLY A 188 -40.94 35.86 63.61
CA GLY A 188 -41.23 36.98 64.53
C GLY A 188 -41.59 38.35 63.92
N PRO A 189 -42.84 38.87 64.08
CA PRO A 189 -43.26 40.26 63.76
C PRO A 189 -43.31 41.12 65.06
N PRO A 190 -43.88 42.36 65.17
CA PRO A 190 -44.61 43.21 64.21
C PRO A 190 -44.28 44.75 64.28
N THR A 191 -45.11 45.55 63.58
CA THR A 191 -45.50 46.97 63.78
C THR A 191 -44.62 48.13 63.30
N GLY A 192 -45.22 48.98 62.44
CA GLY A 192 -44.76 50.32 62.08
C GLY A 192 -45.64 50.93 60.98
N SER A 193 -46.71 51.63 61.37
CA SER A 193 -47.71 52.34 60.55
C SER A 193 -47.18 53.69 59.95
N PRO A 194 -48.01 54.64 59.45
CA PRO A 194 -48.51 54.74 58.07
C PRO A 194 -48.29 56.12 57.37
N SER A 195 -48.60 56.19 56.07
CA SER A 195 -49.20 57.34 55.31
C SER A 195 -48.44 58.68 55.17
N PRO A 196 -48.88 59.63 54.30
CA PRO A 196 -50.02 59.63 53.36
C PRO A 196 -49.70 59.27 51.90
#